data_AF-A0A841QGU0-F1
#
_entry.id   AF-A0A841QGU0-F1
#
_cell.length_a   1.000
_cell.length_b   1.000
_cell.length_c   1.000
_cell.angle_alpha   90.00
_cell.angle_beta   90.00
_cell.angle_gamma   90.00
#
_symmetry.space_group_name_H-M   'P 1'
#
loop_
_entity.id
_entity.type
_entity.pdbx_description
1 polymer ?
#
loop_
_entity_poly.entity_id
_entity_poly.type
_entity_poly.pdbx_seq_one_letter_code
_entity_poly.pdbx_strand_id
1 'polypeptide(L)'
;MRKAGFMLMIALGLLGPVCGFAQSSGDWLPQSGVKSPYSPLAVPTTLKPLALSLTELLNKGFKVISATDYSGQGVLLTVEGRKQTVLCVLTAPNLQTDQNVPTSRCWALN
;
A
#
# COMPACT_ATOMS: atom_id res chain seq x y z
N MET A 1 -60.52 27.45 -14.21
CA MET A 1 -59.69 27.89 -13.06
C MET A 1 -59.21 26.65 -12.30
N ARG A 2 -58.08 26.05 -12.72
CA ARG A 2 -57.46 24.88 -12.06
C ARG A 2 -55.98 24.92 -12.41
N LYS A 3 -55.12 25.24 -11.44
CA LYS A 3 -53.65 25.03 -11.40
C LYS A 3 -53.05 25.93 -10.30
N ALA A 4 -53.39 25.69 -9.05
CA ALA A 4 -52.72 26.39 -7.93
C ALA A 4 -52.45 25.49 -6.71
N GLY A 5 -52.86 24.22 -6.73
CA GLY A 5 -52.76 23.35 -5.55
C GLY A 5 -51.60 22.34 -5.57
N PHE A 6 -50.90 22.14 -6.68
CA PHE A 6 -50.07 20.94 -6.88
C PHE A 6 -48.57 21.22 -7.06
N MET A 7 -48.07 22.37 -6.59
CA MET A 7 -46.65 22.75 -6.74
C MET A 7 -45.96 23.11 -5.42
N LEU A 8 -46.64 22.99 -4.27
CA LEU A 8 -46.08 23.38 -2.97
C LEU A 8 -45.65 22.20 -2.08
N MET A 9 -45.76 20.95 -2.54
CA MET A 9 -45.45 19.77 -1.69
C MET A 9 -44.13 19.06 -2.04
N ILE A 10 -43.41 19.48 -3.08
CA ILE A 10 -42.16 18.82 -3.51
C ILE A 10 -40.92 19.49 -2.89
N ALA A 11 -41.02 20.75 -2.44
CA ALA A 11 -39.86 21.50 -1.94
C ALA A 11 -39.47 21.19 -0.47
N LEU A 12 -40.32 20.52 0.31
CA LEU A 12 -40.11 20.35 1.76
C LEU A 12 -39.45 19.02 2.16
N GLY A 13 -39.22 18.10 1.22
CA GLY A 13 -38.61 16.79 1.49
C GLY A 13 -37.08 16.75 1.54
N LEU A 14 -36.40 17.88 1.27
CA LEU A 14 -34.93 17.93 1.09
C LEU A 14 -34.14 18.37 2.33
N LEU A 15 -34.79 18.53 3.48
CA LEU A 15 -34.16 18.95 4.74
C LEU A 15 -33.89 17.80 5.72
N GLY A 16 -33.90 16.55 5.25
CA GLY A 16 -33.49 15.41 6.07
C GLY A 16 -31.98 15.49 6.38
N PRO A 17 -31.55 15.29 7.63
CA PRO A 17 -30.14 15.27 7.97
C PRO A 17 -29.46 14.15 7.19
N VAL A 18 -28.54 14.52 6.29
CA VAL A 18 -27.66 13.57 5.63
C VAL A 18 -26.74 13.05 6.74
N CYS A 19 -27.00 11.84 7.24
CA CYS A 19 -26.06 11.15 8.12
C CYS A 19 -24.79 10.87 7.30
N GLY A 20 -23.89 11.86 7.27
CA GLY A 20 -22.55 11.70 6.74
C GLY A 20 -21.81 10.75 7.65
N PHE A 21 -21.82 9.46 7.31
CA PHE A 21 -20.84 8.53 7.87
C PHE A 21 -19.47 9.02 7.39
N ALA A 22 -18.73 9.66 8.30
CA ALA A 22 -17.33 9.95 8.08
C ALA A 22 -16.63 8.61 7.85
N GLN A 23 -16.26 8.31 6.61
CA GLN A 23 -15.37 7.21 6.31
C GLN A 23 -14.04 7.54 6.98
N SER A 24 -13.75 6.91 8.11
CA SER A 24 -12.42 6.93 8.70
C SER A 24 -11.46 6.38 7.64
N SER A 25 -10.67 7.25 7.03
CA SER A 25 -9.53 6.89 6.19
C SER A 25 -8.37 6.31 7.02
N GLY A 26 -8.56 6.14 8.33
CA GLY A 26 -7.64 5.47 9.21
C GLY A 26 -7.71 3.95 9.03
N ASP A 27 -6.54 3.34 8.95
CA ASP A 27 -6.35 1.89 8.96
C ASP A 27 -7.28 1.25 10.02
N TRP A 28 -8.11 0.30 9.62
CA TRP A 28 -9.10 -0.32 10.52
C TRP A 28 -8.43 -1.20 11.58
N LEU A 29 -7.19 -1.58 11.32
CA LEU A 29 -6.33 -2.27 12.26
C LEU A 29 -5.83 -1.26 13.31
N PRO A 30 -5.86 -1.63 14.59
CA PRO A 30 -5.31 -0.75 15.61
C PRO A 30 -3.81 -0.56 15.36
N GLN A 31 -3.33 0.66 15.56
CA GLN A 31 -1.94 1.00 15.28
C GLN A 31 -0.99 0.06 16.04
N SER A 32 0.09 -0.36 15.38
CA SER A 32 1.14 -1.13 16.05
C SER A 32 1.74 -0.29 17.19
N GLY A 33 1.95 -0.91 18.36
CA GLY A 33 2.59 -0.26 19.51
C GLY A 33 1.68 0.57 20.41
N VAL A 34 0.37 0.69 20.14
CA VAL A 34 -0.56 1.24 21.13
C VAL A 34 -1.03 0.17 22.12
N LYS A 35 -1.17 0.55 23.39
CA LYS A 35 -1.69 -0.33 24.44
C LYS A 35 -3.20 -0.46 24.30
N SER A 36 -3.64 -1.33 23.40
CA SER A 36 -5.05 -1.67 23.21
C SER A 36 -5.25 -3.18 23.42
N PRO A 37 -6.32 -3.60 24.14
CA PRO A 37 -6.58 -5.01 24.43
C PRO A 37 -6.84 -5.87 23.19
N TYR A 38 -7.09 -5.25 22.03
CA TYR A 38 -7.33 -5.93 20.75
C TYR A 38 -6.18 -5.75 19.76
N SER A 39 -5.09 -5.08 20.15
CA SER A 39 -3.90 -4.96 19.32
C SER A 39 -2.98 -6.15 19.57
N PRO A 40 -2.63 -6.93 18.53
CA PRO A 40 -1.61 -7.95 18.70
C PRO A 40 -0.28 -7.30 19.07
N LEU A 41 0.52 -8.01 19.87
CA LEU A 41 1.89 -7.60 20.13
C LEU A 41 2.69 -7.64 18.83
N ALA A 42 3.41 -6.56 18.51
CA ALA A 42 4.29 -6.53 17.35
C ALA A 42 5.44 -7.53 17.54
N VAL A 43 5.49 -8.56 16.70
CA VAL A 43 6.56 -9.57 16.71
C VAL A 43 7.66 -9.16 15.73
N PRO A 44 8.93 -9.03 16.17
CA PRO A 44 10.04 -8.72 15.27
C PRO A 44 10.13 -9.75 14.15
N THR A 45 10.13 -9.28 12.90
CA THR A 45 10.30 -10.13 11.71
C THR A 45 11.70 -9.92 11.15
N THR A 46 12.45 -10.99 10.93
CA THR A 46 13.81 -10.92 10.40
C THR A 46 13.82 -10.98 8.88
N LEU A 47 14.57 -10.08 8.24
CA LEU A 47 14.78 -10.07 6.80
C LEU A 47 16.13 -10.70 6.46
N LYS A 48 16.13 -11.80 5.69
CA LYS A 48 17.36 -12.49 5.29
C LYS A 48 17.86 -11.96 3.94
N PRO A 49 19.08 -11.39 3.84
CA PRO A 49 19.60 -10.91 2.57
C PRO A 49 19.77 -12.05 1.56
N LEU A 50 19.41 -11.78 0.31
CA LEU A 50 19.57 -12.70 -0.81
C LEU A 50 20.71 -12.22 -1.71
N ALA A 51 21.58 -13.16 -2.10
CA ALA A 51 22.64 -12.91 -3.09
C ALA A 51 22.12 -12.99 -4.55
N LEU A 52 20.82 -12.76 -4.76
CA LEU A 52 20.16 -12.84 -6.06
C LEU A 52 19.69 -11.45 -6.48
N SER A 53 19.84 -11.13 -7.76
CA SER A 53 19.25 -9.90 -8.32
C SER A 53 17.73 -10.05 -8.50
N LEU A 54 17.03 -8.92 -8.59
CA LEU A 54 15.61 -8.88 -8.96
C LEU A 54 15.38 -9.62 -10.29
N THR A 55 16.22 -9.36 -11.29
CA THR A 55 16.17 -10.03 -12.59
C THR A 55 16.26 -11.55 -12.46
N GLU A 56 17.17 -12.04 -11.62
CA GLU A 56 17.31 -13.48 -11.40
C GLU A 56 16.09 -14.09 -10.69
N LEU A 57 15.47 -13.38 -9.75
CA LEU A 57 14.22 -13.80 -9.12
C LEU A 57 13.08 -13.88 -10.16
N LEU A 58 12.94 -12.86 -11.01
CA LEU A 58 11.93 -12.84 -12.08
C LEU A 58 12.14 -14.01 -13.06
N ASN A 59 13.39 -14.24 -13.47
CA ASN A 59 13.75 -15.38 -14.34
C ASN A 59 13.47 -16.75 -13.67
N LYS A 60 13.51 -16.82 -12.34
CA LYS A 60 13.16 -18.02 -11.56
C LYS A 60 11.66 -18.21 -11.35
N GLY A 61 10.83 -17.32 -11.91
CA GLY A 61 9.37 -17.38 -11.89
C GLY A 61 8.72 -16.60 -10.75
N PHE A 62 9.46 -15.75 -10.04
CA PHE A 62 8.86 -14.81 -9.09
C PHE A 62 8.13 -13.70 -9.87
N LYS A 63 7.07 -13.15 -9.28
CA LYS A 63 6.24 -12.09 -9.87
C LYS A 63 6.22 -10.88 -8.97
N VAL A 64 6.30 -9.69 -9.56
CA VAL A 64 6.04 -8.44 -8.83
C VAL A 64 4.56 -8.36 -8.50
N ILE A 65 4.24 -8.24 -7.21
CA ILE A 65 2.87 -8.13 -6.70
C ILE A 65 2.56 -6.74 -6.11
N SER A 66 3.60 -5.98 -5.75
CA SER A 66 3.46 -4.60 -5.29
C SER A 66 4.71 -3.79 -5.60
N ALA A 67 4.53 -2.49 -5.82
CA ALA A 67 5.59 -1.51 -6.02
C ALA A 67 5.23 -0.23 -5.26
N THR A 68 6.15 0.29 -4.47
CA THR A 68 6.00 1.56 -3.75
C THR A 68 7.30 2.35 -3.80
N ASP A 69 7.20 3.68 -3.70
CA ASP A 69 8.39 4.51 -3.49
C ASP A 69 9.11 4.10 -2.20
N TYR A 70 10.44 4.09 -2.25
CA TYR A 70 11.31 3.82 -1.10
C TYR A 70 12.05 5.09 -0.69
N SER A 71 11.28 6.09 -0.23
CA SER A 71 11.79 7.36 0.30
C SER A 71 12.77 8.06 -0.66
N GLY A 72 12.48 8.02 -1.97
CA GLY A 72 13.34 8.58 -3.00
C GLY A 72 14.69 7.85 -3.24
N GLN A 73 14.96 6.75 -2.54
CA GLN A 73 16.18 5.94 -2.72
C GLN A 73 16.01 4.82 -3.76
N GLY A 74 14.80 4.69 -4.32
CA GLY A 74 14.46 3.68 -5.30
C GLY A 74 12.99 3.27 -5.18
N VAL A 75 12.68 2.13 -5.77
CA VAL A 75 11.35 1.51 -5.71
C VAL A 75 11.44 0.24 -4.89
N LEU A 76 10.65 0.14 -3.82
CA LEU A 76 10.46 -1.09 -3.08
C LEU A 76 9.43 -1.96 -3.81
N LEU A 77 9.87 -3.14 -4.21
CA LEU A 77 9.11 -4.14 -4.92
C LEU A 77 8.88 -5.32 -3.99
N THR A 78 7.63 -5.75 -3.85
CA THR A 78 7.30 -7.03 -3.25
C THR A 78 7.17 -8.04 -4.38
N VAL A 79 7.98 -9.09 -4.34
CA VAL A 79 7.90 -10.19 -5.30
C VAL A 79 7.52 -11.49 -4.60
N GLU A 80 6.67 -12.27 -5.25
CA GLU A 80 6.18 -13.54 -4.73
C GLU A 80 6.47 -14.66 -5.72
N GLY A 81 6.93 -15.79 -5.20
CA GLY A 81 7.19 -16.97 -6.00
C GLY A 81 7.60 -18.13 -5.12
N ARG A 82 7.29 -19.36 -5.55
CA ARG A 82 7.72 -20.58 -4.84
C ARG A 82 7.35 -20.60 -3.35
N LYS A 83 6.18 -20.03 -3.00
CA LYS A 83 5.67 -19.87 -1.62
C LYS A 83 6.57 -18.99 -0.72
N GLN A 84 7.33 -18.08 -1.31
CA GLN A 84 8.19 -17.13 -0.61
C GLN A 84 7.83 -15.70 -1.04
N THR A 85 7.86 -14.80 -0.07
CA THR A 85 7.75 -13.36 -0.29
C THR A 85 9.13 -12.74 -0.12
N VAL A 86 9.53 -11.97 -1.12
CA VAL A 86 10.82 -11.29 -1.16
C VAL A 86 10.58 -9.81 -1.36
N LEU A 87 11.25 -9.00 -0.56
CA LEU A 87 11.29 -7.55 -0.67
C LEU A 87 12.56 -7.17 -1.45
N CYS A 88 12.43 -6.42 -2.52
CA CYS A 88 13.55 -5.95 -3.33
C CYS A 88 13.50 -4.44 -3.47
N VAL A 89 14.60 -3.74 -3.17
CA VAL A 89 14.75 -2.33 -3.53
C VAL A 89 15.48 -2.24 -4.86
N LEU A 90 14.82 -1.68 -5.88
CA LEU A 90 15.41 -1.34 -7.17
C LEU A 90 15.85 0.12 -7.14
N THR A 91 17.15 0.35 -7.29
CA THR A 91 17.74 1.69 -7.34
C THR A 91 18.11 2.03 -8.78
N ALA A 92 17.58 3.15 -9.27
CA ALA A 92 17.89 3.67 -10.60
C ALA A 92 19.36 4.14 -10.68
N PRO A 93 19.93 4.23 -11.89
CA PRO A 93 21.20 4.90 -12.09
C PRO A 93 21.15 6.33 -11.55
N ASN A 94 22.22 6.78 -10.94
CA ASN A 94 22.36 8.15 -10.49
C ASN A 94 23.32 8.87 -11.43
N LEU A 95 22.80 9.79 -12.24
CA LEU A 95 23.57 10.57 -13.21
C LEU A 95 24.56 11.57 -12.56
N GLN A 96 24.45 11.80 -11.27
CA GLN A 96 25.34 12.68 -10.49
C GLN A 96 26.49 11.91 -9.82
N THR A 97 26.49 10.58 -9.89
CA THR A 97 27.55 9.73 -9.35
C THR A 97 28.05 8.77 -10.42
N ASP A 98 29.11 8.01 -10.15
CA ASP A 98 29.60 6.97 -11.06
C ASP A 98 28.65 5.74 -11.14
N GLN A 99 27.49 5.79 -10.49
CA GLN A 99 26.52 4.70 -10.49
C GLN A 99 25.63 4.74 -11.75
N ASN A 100 26.21 4.28 -12.86
CA ASN A 100 25.56 4.28 -14.18
C ASN A 100 24.68 3.04 -14.46
N VAL A 101 24.60 2.08 -13.54
CA VAL A 101 23.88 0.81 -13.73
C VAL A 101 22.81 0.64 -12.65
N PRO A 102 21.56 0.24 -13.01
CA PRO A 102 20.53 -0.04 -12.02
C PRO A 102 20.94 -1.24 -11.15
N THR A 103 20.71 -1.13 -9.84
CA THR A 103 21.05 -2.19 -8.90
C THR A 103 19.82 -2.61 -8.09
N SER A 104 19.80 -3.87 -7.66
CA SER A 104 18.73 -4.41 -6.82
C SER A 104 19.31 -5.03 -5.56
N ARG A 105 18.71 -4.75 -4.41
CA ARG A 105 19.00 -5.42 -3.13
C ARG A 105 17.75 -6.14 -2.67
N CYS A 106 17.84 -7.44 -2.37
CA CYS A 106 16.68 -8.27 -2.06
C CYS A 106 16.81 -9.00 -0.73
N TRP A 107 15.69 -9.18 -0.04
CA TRP A 107 15.57 -9.89 1.24
C TRP A 107 14.36 -10.81 1.24
N ALA A 108 14.53 -12.04 1.73
CA ALA A 108 13.42 -12.96 1.97
C ALA A 108 12.81 -12.73 3.36
N LEU A 109 11.48 -12.82 3.42
CA LEU A 109 10.75 -13.05 4.66
C LEU A 109 10.88 -14.53 5.04
N ASN A 110 11.33 -14.83 6.26
CA ASN A 110 11.56 -16.19 6.77
C ASN A 110 10.81 -16.42 8.07
#